data_AF-A0A2T4VHD1-F1
#
_entry.id   AF-A0A2T4VHD1-F1
#
_cell.length_a   1.000
_cell.length_b   1.000
_cell.length_c   1.000
_cell.angle_alpha   90.00
_cell.angle_beta   90.00
_cell.angle_gamma   90.00
#
_symmetry.space_group_name_H-M   'P 1'
#
loop_
_entity.id
_entity.type
_entity.pdbx_description
1 polymer ?
#
loop_
_entity_poly.entity_id
_entity_poly.type
_entity_poly.pdbx_seq_one_letter_code
_entity_poly.pdbx_strand_id
1 'polypeptide(L)'
;MIPVESFRDSFNGANNANDTGLNDNLWARQSGTLAPATYTRVPGLWYSAPPPSIWWAQVNHIWHPNTLTFHESPSALRMDKPFYRDASGAFRLSFVVEPIVGDARDSSNWASVMLSSSSASSAFVANADIDFGFLVRSNGGLSIFDNGTQVDVTPASVPAADRYVVSLAVRDGHVPGTTEVLGTVNGTSFFATLNGPTALPGQAYLYLGAYLDAGQVTRFDDVVVFPVVDHLKHYGYFWAQSAESGAHLDEVTAYTNLNFVQRPQDLAVCAARGVKCILETRWQFFEGSTLLPNYAQNWNALVNTITPYLSSVGAFYVIDEPYWNNVSYNDLKTCVDTIKSTFPSIPVMVVHAVPSITPWLVTPPGVDWVGFDHTGPMSQVVSYANTLRSTLAPNQKLWLVPQARRVGAYTTDKDVAQANWQYYDLARTDPRIMGLLNFGLWQGEEGDPNTLPQTVAAERAIGNELLRR
;
A
#
# COMPACT_ATOMS: atom_id res chain seq x y z
N MET A 1 -10.43 16.70 13.25
CA MET A 1 -9.23 15.89 12.95
C MET A 1 -9.57 14.47 13.35
N ILE A 2 -9.65 13.53 12.41
CA ILE A 2 -9.92 12.12 12.75
C ILE A 2 -8.62 11.58 13.38
N PRO A 3 -8.67 11.00 14.60
CA PRO A 3 -7.49 10.41 15.23
C PRO A 3 -6.87 9.36 14.30
N VAL A 4 -5.57 9.49 14.10
CA VAL A 4 -4.78 8.53 13.32
C VAL A 4 -4.40 7.40 14.27
N GLU A 5 -5.27 6.41 14.39
CA GLU A 5 -5.07 5.31 15.34
C GLU A 5 -4.10 4.26 14.80
N SER A 6 -3.14 3.87 15.61
CA SER A 6 -2.18 2.80 15.31
C SER A 6 -2.11 1.78 16.42
N PHE A 7 -1.91 0.52 16.03
CA PHE A 7 -1.64 -0.57 16.94
C PHE A 7 -0.68 -1.54 16.26
N ARG A 8 0.29 -2.04 17.01
CA ARG A 8 1.05 -3.23 16.65
C ARG A 8 1.21 -4.08 17.87
N ASP A 9 0.99 -5.39 17.75
CA ASP A 9 1.40 -6.40 18.72
C ASP A 9 2.30 -7.40 18.01
N SER A 10 3.56 -7.45 18.44
CA SER A 10 4.53 -8.43 17.92
C SER A 10 4.49 -9.76 18.68
N PHE A 11 3.71 -9.86 19.77
CA PHE A 11 3.64 -11.01 20.69
C PHE A 11 4.97 -11.46 21.31
N ASN A 12 6.08 -10.78 21.00
CA ASN A 12 7.42 -11.03 21.50
C ASN A 12 7.54 -10.71 23.00
N GLY A 13 8.29 -11.52 23.75
CA GLY A 13 8.69 -11.16 25.11
C GLY A 13 7.58 -11.21 26.17
N ALA A 14 6.41 -11.80 25.86
CA ALA A 14 5.43 -12.17 26.87
C ALA A 14 5.98 -13.33 27.72
N ASN A 15 5.77 -13.31 29.03
CA ASN A 15 6.11 -14.43 29.90
C ASN A 15 4.92 -15.39 29.98
N ASN A 16 5.18 -16.69 29.85
CA ASN A 16 4.14 -17.72 29.96
C ASN A 16 3.79 -18.05 31.44
N ALA A 17 3.85 -17.07 32.34
CA ALA A 17 3.49 -17.24 33.75
C ALA A 17 2.15 -16.52 34.02
N ASN A 18 1.16 -17.23 34.57
CA ASN A 18 -0.09 -16.70 35.16
C ASN A 18 -1.21 -16.13 34.23
N ASP A 19 -1.18 -16.30 32.91
CA ASP A 19 -2.37 -16.20 32.00
C ASP A 19 -1.99 -16.69 30.59
N THR A 20 -1.14 -17.72 30.56
CA THR A 20 -0.54 -18.25 29.32
C THR A 20 0.08 -17.16 28.42
N GLY A 21 0.63 -16.10 29.01
CA GLY A 21 1.22 -14.93 28.32
C GLY A 21 0.26 -13.98 27.60
N LEU A 22 -1.05 -14.26 27.54
CA LEU A 22 -1.96 -13.53 26.65
C LEU A 22 -2.01 -12.02 26.93
N ASN A 23 -2.06 -11.61 28.20
CA ASN A 23 -2.06 -10.20 28.59
C ASN A 23 -0.79 -9.78 29.35
N ASP A 24 0.29 -10.56 29.22
CA ASP A 24 1.56 -10.28 29.89
C ASP A 24 2.47 -9.36 29.07
N ASN A 25 3.19 -8.47 29.77
CA ASN A 25 4.20 -7.59 29.19
C ASN A 25 3.75 -6.78 27.96
N LEU A 26 2.47 -6.36 27.95
CA LEU A 26 1.85 -5.68 26.80
C LEU A 26 2.64 -4.45 26.33
N TRP A 27 3.15 -3.64 27.27
CA TRP A 27 3.94 -2.45 26.94
C TRP A 27 5.25 -2.72 26.21
N ALA A 28 5.87 -3.89 26.39
CA ALA A 28 7.12 -4.23 25.71
C ALA A 28 6.89 -4.76 24.29
N ARG A 29 5.73 -5.36 24.04
CA ARG A 29 5.44 -6.07 22.78
C ARG A 29 4.47 -5.32 21.88
N GLN A 30 3.72 -4.37 22.44
CA GLN A 30 2.78 -3.52 21.75
C GLN A 30 3.28 -2.10 21.56
N SER A 31 2.87 -1.47 20.47
CA SER A 31 3.15 -0.06 20.16
C SER A 31 1.98 0.59 19.41
N GLY A 32 2.00 1.91 19.28
CA GLY A 32 0.94 2.69 18.67
C GLY A 32 -0.02 3.33 19.67
N THR A 33 -0.91 4.18 19.17
CA THR A 33 -1.84 4.97 20.01
C THR A 33 -2.88 4.13 20.74
N LEU A 34 -3.15 2.91 20.26
CA LEU A 34 -4.05 1.97 20.90
C LEU A 34 -3.33 1.10 21.95
N ALA A 35 -2.00 1.10 22.00
CA ALA A 35 -1.27 0.32 22.99
C ALA A 35 -1.33 0.96 24.41
N PRO A 36 -1.36 0.14 25.48
CA PRO A 36 -1.55 -1.30 25.46
C PRO A 36 -3.04 -1.62 25.27
N ALA A 37 -3.34 -2.65 24.50
CA ALA A 37 -4.66 -3.25 24.39
C ALA A 37 -4.61 -4.67 24.94
N THR A 38 -5.51 -4.99 25.87
CA THR A 38 -5.70 -6.35 26.35
C THR A 38 -6.49 -7.18 25.33
N TYR A 39 -6.42 -8.50 25.46
CA TYR A 39 -7.22 -9.45 24.71
C TYR A 39 -8.11 -10.26 25.63
N THR A 40 -9.33 -10.51 25.17
CA THR A 40 -10.29 -11.41 25.80
C THR A 40 -10.47 -12.67 24.96
N ARG A 41 -10.39 -13.84 25.59
CA ARG A 41 -10.74 -15.11 24.97
C ARG A 41 -12.24 -15.20 24.74
N VAL A 42 -12.63 -15.52 23.52
CA VAL A 42 -14.03 -15.69 23.10
C VAL A 42 -14.20 -17.04 22.39
N PRO A 43 -15.42 -17.58 22.33
CA PRO A 43 -15.64 -18.97 21.92
C PRO A 43 -15.09 -19.36 20.55
N GLY A 44 -15.14 -18.47 19.55
CA GLY A 44 -14.80 -18.84 18.17
C GLY A 44 -15.76 -19.87 17.57
N LEU A 45 -17.01 -19.90 18.04
CA LEU A 45 -18.04 -20.88 17.66
C LEU A 45 -19.29 -20.18 17.12
N TRP A 46 -19.97 -20.83 16.19
CA TRP A 46 -21.20 -20.33 15.54
C TRP A 46 -22.40 -20.24 16.48
N TYR A 47 -22.25 -20.74 17.72
CA TYR A 47 -23.24 -20.68 18.79
C TYR A 47 -22.63 -20.08 20.06
N SER A 48 -23.49 -19.60 20.95
CA SER A 48 -23.06 -19.09 22.26
C SER A 48 -22.47 -20.22 23.10
N ALA A 49 -21.24 -20.05 23.54
CA ALA A 49 -20.56 -20.95 24.46
C ALA A 49 -19.76 -20.14 25.49
N PRO A 50 -19.35 -20.76 26.61
CA PRO A 50 -18.39 -20.13 27.52
C PRO A 50 -17.06 -19.81 26.82
N PRO A 51 -16.28 -18.84 27.32
CA PRO A 51 -14.91 -18.63 26.86
C PRO A 51 -14.09 -19.93 26.89
N PRO A 52 -13.19 -20.14 25.92
CA PRO A 52 -12.37 -21.35 25.85
C PRO A 52 -11.40 -21.41 27.04
N SER A 53 -10.86 -22.61 27.29
CA SER A 53 -9.81 -22.81 28.28
C SER A 53 -8.63 -21.86 28.04
N ILE A 54 -7.98 -21.39 29.11
CA ILE A 54 -6.84 -20.46 29.01
C ILE A 54 -5.71 -21.02 28.14
N TRP A 55 -5.56 -22.34 28.08
CA TRP A 55 -4.54 -23.04 27.28
C TRP A 55 -4.83 -23.09 25.78
N TRP A 56 -6.07 -22.82 25.36
CA TRP A 56 -6.46 -22.88 23.95
C TRP A 56 -6.03 -21.66 23.16
N ALA A 57 -5.79 -20.52 23.81
CA ALA A 57 -5.27 -19.32 23.16
C ALA A 57 -4.25 -18.67 24.08
N GLN A 58 -2.99 -18.65 23.65
CA GLN A 58 -1.85 -18.28 24.50
C GLN A 58 -0.72 -17.64 23.72
N VAL A 59 0.08 -16.83 24.40
CA VAL A 59 1.25 -16.16 23.84
C VAL A 59 2.51 -16.72 24.45
N ASN A 60 3.53 -16.93 23.62
CA ASN A 60 4.83 -17.47 24.02
C ASN A 60 4.75 -18.89 24.60
N HIS A 61 4.03 -19.78 23.89
CA HIS A 61 4.04 -21.21 24.20
C HIS A 61 5.47 -21.77 24.08
N ILE A 62 5.87 -22.75 24.91
CA ILE A 62 7.26 -23.24 24.95
C ILE A 62 7.75 -23.81 23.61
N TRP A 63 6.85 -24.42 22.82
CA TRP A 63 7.15 -24.93 21.47
C TRP A 63 6.98 -23.89 20.36
N HIS A 64 6.36 -22.75 20.67
CA HIS A 64 6.09 -21.67 19.72
C HIS A 64 6.37 -20.32 20.40
N PRO A 65 7.64 -20.06 20.75
CA PRO A 65 7.98 -18.85 21.46
C PRO A 65 7.63 -17.61 20.63
N ASN A 66 7.36 -16.50 21.31
CA ASN A 66 7.18 -15.19 20.68
C ASN A 66 6.05 -15.11 19.64
N THR A 67 5.02 -15.94 19.77
CA THR A 67 3.85 -15.92 18.89
C THR A 67 2.57 -16.07 19.70
N LEU A 68 1.46 -15.59 19.17
CA LEU A 68 0.14 -15.98 19.60
C LEU A 68 -0.21 -17.33 18.98
N THR A 69 -0.72 -18.26 19.78
CA THR A 69 -1.06 -19.61 19.36
C THR A 69 -2.45 -20.03 19.80
N PHE A 70 -3.16 -20.73 18.92
CA PHE A 70 -4.43 -21.39 19.20
C PHE A 70 -4.24 -22.92 19.20
N HIS A 71 -4.88 -23.63 20.13
CA HIS A 71 -4.70 -25.07 20.39
C HIS A 71 -6.04 -25.78 20.60
N GLU A 72 -6.02 -27.10 20.39
CA GLU A 72 -7.07 -28.09 20.74
C GLU A 72 -8.43 -27.99 20.03
N SER A 73 -8.96 -26.79 19.82
CA SER A 73 -10.29 -26.60 19.26
C SER A 73 -10.48 -25.20 18.66
N PRO A 74 -11.56 -24.99 17.87
CA PRO A 74 -11.93 -23.66 17.42
C PRO A 74 -12.05 -22.69 18.60
N SER A 75 -11.40 -21.54 18.45
CA SER A 75 -11.35 -20.49 19.46
C SER A 75 -10.96 -19.17 18.84
N ALA A 76 -11.24 -18.08 19.55
CA ALA A 76 -10.92 -16.74 19.09
C ALA A 76 -10.50 -15.81 20.23
N LEU A 77 -9.89 -14.70 19.86
CA LEU A 77 -9.51 -13.60 20.73
C LEU A 77 -10.13 -12.31 20.21
N ARG A 78 -10.57 -11.45 21.13
CA ARG A 78 -10.98 -10.07 20.86
C ARG A 78 -9.93 -9.12 21.43
N MET A 79 -9.47 -8.15 20.65
CA MET A 79 -8.76 -6.98 21.20
C MET A 79 -9.76 -6.08 21.92
N ASP A 80 -9.52 -5.74 23.19
CA ASP A 80 -10.52 -5.06 24.03
C ASP A 80 -10.68 -3.57 23.75
N LYS A 81 -9.83 -3.00 22.88
CA LYS A 81 -9.99 -1.66 22.34
C LYS A 81 -10.56 -1.74 20.93
N PRO A 82 -11.66 -1.05 20.61
CA PRO A 82 -12.05 -0.86 19.24
C PRO A 82 -11.06 0.09 18.56
N PHE A 83 -11.08 0.10 17.22
CA PHE A 83 -10.37 1.07 16.42
C PHE A 83 -11.29 1.67 15.35
N TYR A 84 -10.96 2.85 14.87
CA TYR A 84 -11.77 3.61 13.92
C TYR A 84 -11.26 3.44 12.48
N ARG A 85 -12.15 3.70 11.53
CA ARG A 85 -11.77 3.85 10.12
C ARG A 85 -10.81 5.04 9.97
N ASP A 86 -9.86 4.91 9.06
CA ASP A 86 -8.94 6.00 8.74
C ASP A 86 -9.64 7.16 8.00
N ALA A 87 -8.87 8.18 7.61
CA ALA A 87 -9.41 9.33 6.89
C ALA A 87 -9.98 8.97 5.49
N SER A 88 -9.61 7.82 4.93
CA SER A 88 -10.16 7.27 3.69
C SER A 88 -11.46 6.49 3.91
N GLY A 89 -11.89 6.31 5.17
CA GLY A 89 -13.04 5.48 5.51
C GLY A 89 -12.72 3.98 5.48
N ALA A 90 -11.44 3.60 5.58
CA ALA A 90 -11.01 2.21 5.53
C ALA A 90 -10.61 1.69 6.93
N PHE A 91 -10.91 0.42 7.19
CA PHE A 91 -10.19 -0.36 8.19
C PHE A 91 -8.98 -0.99 7.54
N ARG A 92 -7.79 -0.83 8.15
CA ARG A 92 -6.54 -1.36 7.63
C ARG A 92 -5.83 -2.19 8.66
N LEU A 93 -5.48 -3.40 8.27
CA LEU A 93 -4.80 -4.33 9.16
C LEU A 93 -3.83 -5.21 8.38
N SER A 94 -2.72 -5.58 9.01
CA SER A 94 -1.84 -6.63 8.53
C SER A 94 -1.54 -7.59 9.66
N PHE A 95 -1.24 -8.81 9.30
CA PHE A 95 -0.85 -9.83 10.27
C PHE A 95 -0.10 -10.91 9.56
N VAL A 96 0.61 -11.71 10.34
CA VAL A 96 1.21 -12.92 9.85
C VAL A 96 0.57 -14.12 10.50
N VAL A 97 0.25 -15.13 9.69
CA VAL A 97 -0.46 -16.31 10.17
C VAL A 97 0.06 -17.60 9.56
N GLU A 98 0.04 -18.65 10.37
CA GLU A 98 0.16 -20.03 9.92
C GLU A 98 -1.11 -20.78 10.37
N PRO A 99 -2.02 -21.09 9.43
CA PRO A 99 -3.28 -21.73 9.76
C PRO A 99 -3.11 -23.04 10.53
N ILE A 100 -2.20 -23.92 10.09
CA ILE A 100 -1.88 -25.15 10.80
C ILE A 100 -0.38 -25.36 10.84
N VAL A 101 0.23 -25.45 12.02
CA VAL A 101 1.68 -25.59 12.13
C VAL A 101 2.15 -26.94 11.59
N GLY A 102 3.03 -26.89 10.60
CA GLY A 102 3.74 -28.07 10.08
C GLY A 102 2.87 -29.12 9.38
N ASP A 103 1.68 -28.76 8.88
CA ASP A 103 0.90 -29.67 8.05
C ASP A 103 1.45 -29.76 6.61
N ALA A 104 0.90 -30.67 5.82
CA ALA A 104 1.27 -30.87 4.42
C ALA A 104 0.67 -29.81 3.47
N ARG A 105 0.06 -28.75 4.02
CA ARG A 105 -0.61 -27.67 3.28
C ARG A 105 -1.78 -28.15 2.40
N ASP A 106 -2.46 -29.18 2.87
CA ASP A 106 -3.63 -29.79 2.23
C ASP A 106 -4.91 -29.68 3.10
N SER A 107 -4.77 -29.25 4.36
CA SER A 107 -5.89 -29.08 5.28
C SER A 107 -6.84 -27.96 4.86
N SER A 108 -8.14 -28.16 5.11
CA SER A 108 -9.19 -27.16 4.99
C SER A 108 -9.33 -26.28 6.24
N ASN A 109 -8.58 -26.56 7.30
CA ASN A 109 -8.53 -25.77 8.52
C ASN A 109 -7.90 -24.40 8.26
N TRP A 110 -8.28 -23.42 9.07
CA TRP A 110 -8.09 -22.01 8.73
C TRP A 110 -7.84 -21.14 9.94
N ALA A 111 -7.24 -20.00 9.63
CA ALA A 111 -7.15 -18.87 10.53
C ALA A 111 -7.93 -17.69 9.96
N SER A 112 -8.43 -16.83 10.83
CA SER A 112 -9.32 -15.74 10.46
C SER A 112 -9.02 -14.44 11.21
N VAL A 113 -9.37 -13.33 10.56
CA VAL A 113 -9.49 -12.01 11.16
C VAL A 113 -10.90 -11.53 10.93
N MET A 114 -11.51 -10.96 11.97
CA MET A 114 -12.86 -10.41 11.88
C MET A 114 -12.93 -9.01 12.48
N LEU A 115 -13.87 -8.23 11.98
CA LEU A 115 -14.25 -6.92 12.47
C LEU A 115 -15.73 -6.96 12.87
N SER A 116 -16.03 -6.53 14.09
CA SER A 116 -17.40 -6.35 14.56
C SER A 116 -17.54 -5.05 15.34
N SER A 117 -18.62 -4.34 15.10
CA SER A 117 -19.08 -3.17 15.85
C SER A 117 -19.50 -3.54 17.28
N SER A 118 -19.78 -4.82 17.54
CA SER A 118 -20.17 -5.35 18.84
C SER A 118 -18.99 -6.04 19.51
N SER A 119 -18.67 -5.64 20.75
CA SER A 119 -17.73 -6.39 21.58
C SER A 119 -18.29 -7.75 22.02
N ALA A 120 -19.59 -7.98 21.93
CA ALA A 120 -20.27 -9.17 22.47
C ALA A 120 -20.26 -10.38 21.52
N SER A 121 -19.61 -10.27 20.35
CA SER A 121 -19.57 -11.36 19.38
C SER A 121 -18.92 -12.64 19.92
N SER A 122 -19.44 -13.80 19.49
CA SER A 122 -18.78 -15.10 19.72
C SER A 122 -17.56 -15.31 18.81
N ALA A 123 -17.32 -14.41 17.85
CA ALA A 123 -16.14 -14.38 16.98
C ALA A 123 -15.98 -15.61 16.08
N PHE A 124 -17.08 -16.12 15.55
CA PHE A 124 -17.04 -17.06 14.45
C PHE A 124 -17.19 -16.31 13.13
N VAL A 125 -16.24 -16.52 12.22
CA VAL A 125 -16.02 -15.69 11.01
C VAL A 125 -17.25 -15.53 10.10
N ALA A 126 -18.16 -16.50 10.11
CA ALA A 126 -19.36 -16.50 9.28
C ALA A 126 -20.65 -16.17 10.05
N ASN A 127 -20.56 -15.65 11.28
CA ASN A 127 -21.76 -15.20 11.99
C ASN A 127 -22.27 -13.85 11.47
N ALA A 128 -23.57 -13.62 11.60
CA ALA A 128 -24.23 -12.39 11.16
C ALA A 128 -23.88 -11.13 11.98
N ASP A 129 -23.33 -11.30 13.19
CA ASP A 129 -22.85 -10.20 14.03
C ASP A 129 -21.40 -9.80 13.73
N ILE A 130 -20.75 -10.47 12.78
CA ILE A 130 -19.45 -10.10 12.22
C ILE A 130 -19.68 -9.23 10.98
N ASP A 131 -19.35 -7.94 11.08
CA ASP A 131 -19.51 -6.98 9.97
C ASP A 131 -18.60 -7.34 8.79
N PHE A 132 -17.38 -7.82 9.08
CA PHE A 132 -16.44 -8.32 8.09
C PHE A 132 -15.63 -9.49 8.63
N GLY A 133 -15.57 -10.60 7.89
CA GLY A 133 -14.74 -11.76 8.19
C GLY A 133 -13.83 -12.11 7.02
N PHE A 134 -12.55 -12.36 7.29
CA PHE A 134 -11.58 -12.89 6.33
C PHE A 134 -10.95 -14.14 6.90
N LEU A 135 -10.78 -15.18 6.08
CA LEU A 135 -9.99 -16.36 6.45
C LEU A 135 -9.04 -16.80 5.33
N VAL A 136 -7.95 -17.42 5.76
CA VAL A 136 -6.99 -18.13 4.92
C VAL A 136 -6.84 -19.56 5.45
N ARG A 137 -6.99 -20.53 4.54
CA ARG A 137 -6.82 -21.96 4.81
C ARG A 137 -5.36 -22.36 4.68
N SER A 138 -4.99 -23.48 5.29
CA SER A 138 -3.64 -24.04 5.17
C SER A 138 -3.22 -24.35 3.73
N ASN A 139 -4.19 -24.70 2.88
CA ASN A 139 -3.98 -24.90 1.45
C ASN A 139 -3.99 -23.62 0.59
N GLY A 140 -3.98 -22.44 1.21
CA GLY A 140 -4.01 -21.14 0.52
C GLY A 140 -5.37 -20.66 0.05
N GLY A 141 -6.45 -21.42 0.32
CA GLY A 141 -7.82 -21.00 -0.01
C GLY A 141 -8.26 -19.79 0.81
N LEU A 142 -8.82 -18.77 0.13
CA LEU A 142 -9.31 -17.54 0.71
C LEU A 142 -10.84 -17.56 0.81
N SER A 143 -11.41 -16.95 1.86
CA SER A 143 -12.85 -16.66 1.92
C SER A 143 -13.10 -15.36 2.67
N ILE A 144 -14.09 -14.61 2.22
CA ILE A 144 -14.56 -13.38 2.86
C ILE A 144 -16.04 -13.53 3.17
N PHE A 145 -16.42 -13.03 4.34
CA PHE A 145 -17.78 -13.01 4.83
C PHE A 145 -18.19 -11.57 5.13
N ASP A 146 -19.42 -11.27 4.77
CA ASP A 146 -20.07 -9.99 4.93
C ASP A 146 -21.37 -10.21 5.67
N ASN A 147 -21.40 -9.81 6.95
CA ASN A 147 -22.54 -10.06 7.84
C ASN A 147 -22.98 -11.55 7.80
N GLY A 148 -21.99 -12.44 7.88
CA GLY A 148 -22.16 -13.90 7.83
C GLY A 148 -22.41 -14.51 6.45
N THR A 149 -22.56 -13.70 5.41
CA THR A 149 -22.74 -14.18 4.03
C THR A 149 -21.39 -14.25 3.32
N GLN A 150 -21.02 -15.43 2.80
CA GLN A 150 -19.79 -15.55 2.02
C GLN A 150 -19.91 -14.77 0.70
N VAL A 151 -18.86 -14.03 0.33
CA VAL A 151 -18.76 -13.31 -0.94
C VAL A 151 -17.64 -13.87 -1.81
N ASP A 152 -17.73 -13.60 -3.12
CA ASP A 152 -16.71 -14.02 -4.07
C ASP A 152 -15.40 -13.26 -3.87
N VAL A 153 -14.29 -13.99 -3.87
CA VAL A 153 -12.94 -13.46 -3.74
C VAL A 153 -12.16 -13.79 -5.01
N THR A 154 -11.46 -12.80 -5.58
CA THR A 154 -10.68 -12.96 -6.81
C THR A 154 -9.22 -12.57 -6.58
N PRO A 155 -8.25 -13.51 -6.70
CA PRO A 155 -8.46 -14.96 -6.83
C PRO A 155 -9.01 -15.57 -5.52
N ALA A 156 -9.68 -16.72 -5.64
CA ALA A 156 -10.22 -17.45 -4.48
C ALA A 156 -9.15 -18.20 -3.68
N SER A 157 -7.90 -18.23 -4.16
CA SER A 157 -6.77 -18.86 -3.50
C SER A 157 -5.45 -18.19 -3.88
N VAL A 158 -4.43 -18.42 -3.05
CA VAL A 158 -3.03 -18.11 -3.31
C VAL A 158 -2.19 -19.38 -3.22
N PRO A 159 -0.92 -19.39 -3.69
CA PRO A 159 -0.04 -20.54 -3.51
C PRO A 159 0.03 -20.94 -2.03
N ALA A 160 -0.09 -22.25 -1.78
CA ALA A 160 0.03 -22.80 -0.44
C ALA A 160 1.42 -22.51 0.14
N ALA A 161 1.49 -22.15 1.42
CA ALA A 161 2.74 -21.74 2.08
C ALA A 161 2.70 -22.03 3.58
N ASP A 162 3.88 -22.18 4.19
CA ASP A 162 3.97 -22.40 5.64
C ASP A 162 3.48 -21.20 6.46
N ARG A 163 3.60 -20.01 5.90
CA ARG A 163 3.33 -18.74 6.55
C ARG A 163 2.71 -17.81 5.53
N TYR A 164 1.67 -17.10 5.95
CA TYR A 164 0.97 -16.12 5.15
C TYR A 164 1.14 -14.74 5.77
N VAL A 165 1.81 -13.85 5.04
CA VAL A 165 1.85 -12.42 5.34
C VAL A 165 0.64 -11.77 4.67
N VAL A 166 -0.31 -11.30 5.48
CA VAL A 166 -1.59 -10.77 5.04
C VAL A 166 -1.63 -9.26 5.27
N SER A 167 -2.15 -8.52 4.29
CA SER A 167 -2.52 -7.11 4.42
C SER A 167 -3.92 -6.92 3.86
N LEU A 168 -4.80 -6.23 4.59
CA LEU A 168 -6.20 -5.96 4.23
C LEU A 168 -6.50 -4.46 4.33
N ALA A 169 -7.31 -3.99 3.39
CA ALA A 169 -8.02 -2.72 3.44
C ALA A 169 -9.50 -2.98 3.14
N VAL A 170 -10.36 -2.70 4.12
CA VAL A 170 -11.82 -2.85 4.04
C VAL A 170 -12.42 -1.45 4.02
N ARG A 171 -13.01 -1.03 2.91
CA ARG A 171 -13.34 0.38 2.65
C ARG A 171 -14.65 0.53 1.87
N ASP A 172 -15.25 1.71 1.93
CA ASP A 172 -16.41 2.02 1.09
C ASP A 172 -16.07 1.81 -0.40
N GLY A 173 -17.00 1.20 -1.12
CA GLY A 173 -16.78 0.73 -2.49
C GLY A 173 -17.07 1.78 -3.56
N HIS A 174 -16.68 1.44 -4.79
CA HIS A 174 -16.83 2.31 -5.96
C HIS A 174 -18.24 2.45 -6.48
N VAL A 175 -19.09 1.48 -6.21
CA VAL A 175 -20.52 1.59 -6.44
C VAL A 175 -21.11 2.19 -5.16
N PRO A 176 -21.91 3.28 -5.22
CA PRO A 176 -22.51 3.83 -4.01
C PRO A 176 -23.26 2.73 -3.25
N GLY A 177 -22.97 2.57 -1.97
CA GLY A 177 -23.59 1.56 -1.12
C GLY A 177 -22.94 0.18 -1.18
N THR A 178 -21.82 -0.02 -1.87
CA THR A 178 -21.01 -1.23 -1.73
C THR A 178 -19.82 -0.99 -0.80
N THR A 179 -19.21 -2.07 -0.33
CA THR A 179 -17.92 -2.05 0.37
C THR A 179 -16.94 -2.93 -0.42
N GLU A 180 -15.68 -2.53 -0.49
CA GLU A 180 -14.61 -3.28 -1.14
C GLU A 180 -13.60 -3.78 -0.13
N VAL A 181 -13.02 -4.93 -0.46
CA VAL A 181 -11.85 -5.48 0.22
C VAL A 181 -10.73 -5.56 -0.79
N LEU A 182 -9.63 -4.88 -0.48
CA LEU A 182 -8.36 -5.03 -1.17
C LEU A 182 -7.39 -5.69 -0.22
N GLY A 183 -6.72 -6.74 -0.66
CA GLY A 183 -5.71 -7.37 0.17
C GLY A 183 -4.59 -8.02 -0.61
N THR A 184 -3.55 -8.40 0.13
CA THR A 184 -2.45 -9.22 -0.38
C THR A 184 -2.18 -10.36 0.57
N VAL A 185 -1.91 -11.54 0.04
CA VAL A 185 -1.35 -12.66 0.79
C VAL A 185 -0.04 -13.08 0.13
N ASN A 186 1.08 -13.01 0.85
CA ASN A 186 2.42 -13.28 0.33
C ASN A 186 2.71 -12.53 -0.99
N GLY A 187 2.29 -11.26 -1.06
CA GLY A 187 2.44 -10.40 -2.24
C GLY A 187 1.46 -10.68 -3.39
N THR A 188 0.62 -11.72 -3.30
CA THR A 188 -0.45 -11.97 -4.27
C THR A 188 -1.68 -11.15 -3.90
N SER A 189 -2.06 -10.19 -4.74
CA SER A 189 -3.23 -9.35 -4.54
C SER A 189 -4.53 -10.13 -4.74
N PHE A 190 -5.54 -9.80 -3.94
CA PHE A 190 -6.91 -10.26 -4.12
C PHE A 190 -7.91 -9.11 -3.89
N PHE A 191 -9.12 -9.31 -4.40
CA PHE A 191 -10.22 -8.36 -4.33
C PHE A 191 -11.53 -9.07 -4.01
N ALA A 192 -12.42 -8.40 -3.27
CA ALA A 192 -13.80 -8.79 -3.10
C ALA A 192 -14.72 -7.57 -2.96
N THR A 193 -15.97 -7.72 -3.35
CA THR A 193 -17.04 -6.75 -3.09
C THR A 193 -17.98 -7.32 -2.03
N LEU A 194 -18.23 -6.56 -0.97
CA LEU A 194 -19.23 -6.88 0.03
C LEU A 194 -20.60 -6.34 -0.45
N ASN A 195 -21.65 -7.12 -0.24
CA ASN A 195 -23.00 -6.92 -0.76
C ASN A 195 -24.01 -6.51 0.33
N GLY A 196 -23.56 -6.36 1.56
CA GLY A 196 -24.37 -6.15 2.74
C GLY A 196 -25.13 -4.82 2.68
N PRO A 197 -26.36 -4.77 3.21
CA PRO A 197 -27.18 -3.56 3.21
C PRO A 197 -26.64 -2.45 4.13
N THR A 198 -25.61 -2.76 4.92
CA THR A 198 -25.10 -1.91 5.99
C THR A 198 -23.72 -1.39 5.62
N ALA A 199 -23.55 -0.07 5.63
CA ALA A 199 -22.24 0.55 5.55
C ALA A 199 -21.33 0.00 6.67
N LEU A 200 -20.02 -0.09 6.41
CA LEU A 200 -19.04 -0.46 7.44
C LEU A 200 -19.25 0.40 8.70
N PRO A 201 -19.12 -0.19 9.90
CA PRO A 201 -19.25 0.59 11.11
C PRO A 201 -18.13 1.64 11.19
N GLY A 202 -18.39 2.76 11.87
CA GLY A 202 -17.38 3.80 12.08
C GLY A 202 -16.19 3.35 12.95
N GLN A 203 -16.43 2.34 13.79
CA GLN A 203 -15.45 1.70 14.66
C GLN A 203 -15.69 0.18 14.68
N ALA A 204 -14.65 -0.60 14.93
CA ALA A 204 -14.76 -2.05 15.06
C ALA A 204 -13.80 -2.61 16.11
N TYR A 205 -14.20 -3.71 16.74
CA TYR A 205 -13.33 -4.58 17.51
C TYR A 205 -12.64 -5.55 16.56
N LEU A 206 -11.33 -5.73 16.76
CA LEU A 206 -10.54 -6.74 16.04
C LEU A 206 -10.68 -8.09 16.74
N TYR A 207 -10.96 -9.13 15.97
CA TYR A 207 -10.93 -10.51 16.42
C TYR A 207 -9.95 -11.34 15.60
N LEU A 208 -9.23 -12.24 16.28
CA LEU A 208 -8.34 -13.24 15.70
C LEU A 208 -8.94 -14.61 16.01
N GLY A 209 -9.21 -15.43 15.00
CA GLY A 209 -9.85 -16.73 15.18
C GLY A 209 -9.09 -17.86 14.52
N ALA A 210 -9.22 -19.06 15.06
CA ALA A 210 -8.68 -20.28 14.49
C ALA A 210 -9.75 -21.37 14.47
N TYR A 211 -9.78 -22.16 13.39
CA TYR A 211 -10.57 -23.38 13.28
C TYR A 211 -9.62 -24.51 12.95
N LEU A 212 -9.45 -25.41 13.91
CA LEU A 212 -8.44 -26.46 13.91
C LEU A 212 -8.99 -27.71 14.63
N ASP A 213 -8.43 -28.86 14.29
CA ASP A 213 -8.71 -30.13 14.95
C ASP A 213 -7.84 -30.33 16.20
N ALA A 214 -8.22 -31.27 17.06
CA ALA A 214 -7.44 -31.62 18.25
C ALA A 214 -5.99 -31.98 17.90
N GLY A 215 -5.04 -31.45 18.67
CA GLY A 215 -3.60 -31.63 18.46
C GLY A 215 -2.98 -30.74 17.37
N GLN A 216 -3.75 -29.92 16.66
CA GLN A 216 -3.22 -28.92 15.73
C GLN A 216 -3.00 -27.57 16.42
N VAL A 217 -2.18 -26.73 15.78
CA VAL A 217 -1.85 -25.39 16.28
C VAL A 217 -2.00 -24.38 15.15
N THR A 218 -2.63 -23.25 15.42
CA THR A 218 -2.59 -22.05 14.55
C THR A 218 -1.69 -21.01 15.18
N ARG A 219 -0.91 -20.27 14.39
CA ARG A 219 -0.06 -19.16 14.88
C ARG A 219 -0.42 -17.83 14.27
N PHE A 220 -0.42 -16.79 15.09
CA PHE A 220 -0.47 -15.39 14.68
C PHE A 220 0.77 -14.66 15.19
N ASP A 221 1.22 -13.70 14.39
CA ASP A 221 2.38 -12.87 14.66
C ASP A 221 2.22 -11.50 13.97
N ASP A 222 2.92 -10.48 14.46
CA ASP A 222 2.97 -9.12 13.90
C ASP A 222 1.58 -8.57 13.49
N VAL A 223 0.62 -8.58 14.41
CA VAL A 223 -0.71 -7.99 14.16
C VAL A 223 -0.59 -6.49 14.23
N VAL A 224 -0.98 -5.81 13.15
CA VAL A 224 -0.91 -4.36 13.01
C VAL A 224 -2.25 -3.82 12.58
N VAL A 225 -2.73 -2.79 13.27
CA VAL A 225 -3.76 -1.87 12.78
C VAL A 225 -3.02 -0.59 12.40
N PHE A 226 -2.97 -0.30 11.10
CA PHE A 226 -2.19 0.81 10.58
C PHE A 226 -3.03 2.08 10.44
N PRO A 227 -2.32 3.21 10.49
CA PRO A 227 -2.41 4.22 9.46
C PRO A 227 -1.10 4.37 8.67
N VAL A 228 0.05 3.85 9.13
CA VAL A 228 1.35 4.33 8.61
C VAL A 228 2.09 3.32 7.76
N VAL A 229 2.46 3.76 6.57
CA VAL A 229 3.28 3.05 5.60
C VAL A 229 4.61 3.77 5.49
N ASP A 230 5.53 3.50 6.42
CA ASP A 230 6.79 4.25 6.57
C ASP A 230 7.65 4.29 5.30
N HIS A 231 7.48 3.31 4.41
CA HIS A 231 8.21 3.23 3.15
C HIS A 231 7.69 4.18 2.06
N LEU A 232 6.42 4.60 2.12
CA LEU A 232 5.81 5.50 1.16
C LEU A 232 6.09 6.95 1.56
N LYS A 233 7.13 7.52 0.98
CA LYS A 233 7.72 8.80 1.40
C LYS A 233 7.30 9.99 0.55
N HIS A 234 6.87 9.73 -0.69
CA HIS A 234 6.71 10.78 -1.68
C HIS A 234 5.32 10.79 -2.29
N TYR A 235 4.78 12.00 -2.43
CA TYR A 235 3.51 12.26 -3.09
C TYR A 235 3.61 13.57 -3.86
N GLY A 236 3.17 13.56 -5.12
CA GLY A 236 3.06 14.78 -5.90
C GLY A 236 2.49 14.54 -7.29
N TYR A 237 2.61 15.56 -8.13
CA TYR A 237 2.08 15.57 -9.49
C TYR A 237 3.19 15.63 -10.53
N PHE A 238 3.00 14.88 -11.60
CA PHE A 238 3.69 15.10 -12.86
C PHE A 238 3.20 16.42 -13.47
N TRP A 239 4.11 17.20 -14.06
CA TRP A 239 3.80 18.52 -14.65
C TRP A 239 3.11 19.54 -13.74
N ALA A 240 3.38 19.52 -12.43
CA ALA A 240 2.89 20.56 -11.52
C ALA A 240 3.36 21.97 -11.91
N GLN A 241 4.48 22.07 -12.63
CA GLN A 241 4.95 23.29 -13.27
C GLN A 241 5.53 22.95 -14.65
N SER A 242 4.83 23.30 -15.72
CA SER A 242 5.29 23.07 -17.09
C SER A 242 4.79 24.15 -18.06
N ALA A 243 5.40 24.24 -19.23
CA ALA A 243 4.94 25.15 -20.28
C ALA A 243 3.57 24.73 -20.86
N GLU A 244 3.27 23.44 -20.83
CA GLU A 244 2.05 22.87 -21.41
C GLU A 244 0.86 22.93 -20.44
N SER A 245 1.08 22.55 -19.19
CA SER A 245 0.02 22.48 -18.17
C SER A 245 -0.14 23.78 -17.41
N GLY A 246 0.92 24.59 -17.26
CA GLY A 246 0.88 25.84 -16.52
C GLY A 246 1.57 25.77 -15.17
N ALA A 247 1.15 26.64 -14.25
CA ALA A 247 1.82 26.90 -12.98
C ALA A 247 0.93 26.52 -11.79
N HIS A 248 1.07 25.28 -11.29
CA HIS A 248 0.15 24.71 -10.30
C HIS A 248 0.82 24.28 -8.99
N LEU A 249 2.11 24.59 -8.79
CA LEU A 249 2.78 24.27 -7.53
C LEU A 249 2.07 24.89 -6.31
N ASP A 250 1.49 26.09 -6.43
CA ASP A 250 0.72 26.71 -5.34
C ASP A 250 -0.54 25.92 -4.98
N GLU A 251 -1.15 25.25 -5.95
CA GLU A 251 -2.40 24.52 -5.76
C GLU A 251 -2.19 23.23 -4.97
N VAL A 252 -1.03 22.59 -5.15
CA VAL A 252 -0.79 21.22 -4.67
C VAL A 252 0.21 21.10 -3.53
N THR A 253 1.09 22.08 -3.32
CA THR A 253 2.15 22.00 -2.29
C THR A 253 1.65 21.95 -0.86
N ALA A 254 0.38 22.31 -0.61
CA ALA A 254 -0.26 22.14 0.69
C ALA A 254 -0.45 20.66 1.11
N TYR A 255 -0.41 19.72 0.17
CA TYR A 255 -0.61 18.29 0.42
C TYR A 255 0.33 17.39 -0.41
N THR A 256 1.42 17.93 -0.96
CA THR A 256 2.44 17.18 -1.71
C THR A 256 3.84 17.57 -1.22
N ASN A 257 4.82 16.68 -1.36
CA ASN A 257 6.21 16.93 -0.93
C ASN A 257 7.27 16.72 -2.02
N LEU A 258 6.87 16.21 -3.19
CA LEU A 258 7.78 16.02 -4.31
C LEU A 258 7.03 16.09 -5.64
N ASN A 259 7.15 17.21 -6.35
CA ASN A 259 6.42 17.46 -7.60
C ASN A 259 7.37 17.57 -8.80
N PHE A 260 6.91 17.18 -9.99
CA PHE A 260 7.68 17.35 -11.21
C PHE A 260 7.64 18.81 -11.68
N VAL A 261 8.78 19.31 -12.14
CA VAL A 261 8.92 20.60 -12.81
C VAL A 261 9.71 20.44 -14.11
N GLN A 262 9.24 21.10 -15.16
CA GLN A 262 9.81 20.94 -16.50
C GLN A 262 11.12 21.72 -16.68
N ARG A 263 11.23 22.93 -16.12
CA ARG A 263 12.34 23.83 -16.47
C ARG A 263 13.20 24.19 -15.27
N PRO A 264 14.50 24.49 -15.46
CA PRO A 264 15.40 24.81 -14.37
C PRO A 264 14.98 26.03 -13.53
N GLN A 265 14.33 27.00 -14.15
CA GLN A 265 13.89 28.24 -13.49
C GLN A 265 12.73 27.97 -12.53
N ASP A 266 11.96 26.91 -12.77
CA ASP A 266 10.86 26.48 -11.92
C ASP A 266 11.38 26.00 -10.54
N LEU A 267 12.67 25.66 -10.40
CA LEU A 267 13.26 25.34 -9.09
C LEU A 267 13.29 26.54 -8.13
N ALA A 268 13.31 27.78 -8.64
CA ALA A 268 13.19 28.96 -7.78
C ALA A 268 11.81 28.99 -7.08
N VAL A 269 10.77 28.52 -7.77
CA VAL A 269 9.40 28.39 -7.27
C VAL A 269 9.33 27.32 -6.18
N CYS A 270 10.01 26.18 -6.38
CA CYS A 270 10.16 25.12 -5.37
C CYS A 270 10.90 25.62 -4.13
N ALA A 271 12.04 26.29 -4.32
CA ALA A 271 12.87 26.84 -3.24
C ALA A 271 12.11 27.88 -2.40
N ALA A 272 11.37 28.79 -3.05
CA ALA A 272 10.56 29.78 -2.36
C ALA A 272 9.46 29.17 -1.47
N ARG A 273 9.01 27.95 -1.78
CA ARG A 273 7.98 27.21 -1.03
C ARG A 273 8.57 26.21 -0.04
N GLY A 274 9.88 26.04 -0.01
CA GLY A 274 10.53 25.05 0.84
C GLY A 274 10.20 23.60 0.47
N VAL A 275 9.84 23.34 -0.79
CA VAL A 275 9.51 21.99 -1.28
C VAL A 275 10.60 21.46 -2.20
N LYS A 276 10.66 20.13 -2.33
CA LYS A 276 11.52 19.47 -3.31
C LYS A 276 10.76 19.20 -4.60
N CYS A 277 11.49 19.19 -5.71
CA CYS A 277 10.94 18.96 -7.03
C CYS A 277 11.78 17.97 -7.83
N ILE A 278 11.14 17.22 -8.72
CA ILE A 278 11.76 16.35 -9.72
C ILE A 278 12.00 17.22 -10.96
N LEU A 279 13.24 17.43 -11.35
CA LEU A 279 13.59 18.27 -12.50
C LEU A 279 13.73 17.43 -13.77
N GLU A 280 13.02 17.81 -14.84
CA GLU A 280 13.26 17.23 -16.17
C GLU A 280 14.64 17.63 -16.72
N THR A 281 15.37 16.65 -17.27
CA THR A 281 16.68 16.87 -17.90
C THR A 281 16.72 16.52 -19.39
N ARG A 282 15.57 16.11 -19.96
CA ARG A 282 15.44 15.64 -21.34
C ARG A 282 16.15 16.56 -22.33
N TRP A 283 15.89 17.86 -22.22
CA TRP A 283 16.35 18.86 -23.17
C TRP A 283 17.86 19.14 -23.13
N GLN A 284 18.55 18.69 -22.08
CA GLN A 284 20.01 18.77 -22.02
C GLN A 284 20.66 17.58 -22.72
N PHE A 285 19.98 16.44 -22.75
CA PHE A 285 20.53 15.19 -23.27
C PHE A 285 20.06 14.84 -24.68
N PHE A 286 18.82 15.14 -25.03
CA PHE A 286 18.18 14.60 -26.23
C PHE A 286 17.60 15.65 -27.17
N GLU A 287 17.72 15.39 -28.47
CA GLU A 287 16.87 15.94 -29.52
C GLU A 287 15.97 14.81 -30.04
N GLY A 288 14.68 14.87 -29.72
CA GLY A 288 13.78 13.73 -29.90
C GLY A 288 14.22 12.55 -29.02
N SER A 289 14.74 11.50 -29.66
CA SER A 289 15.28 10.28 -29.03
C SER A 289 16.79 10.14 -29.16
N THR A 290 17.44 11.04 -29.88
CA THR A 290 18.88 10.97 -30.19
C THR A 290 19.67 11.75 -29.16
N LEU A 291 20.71 11.12 -28.60
CA LEU A 291 21.63 11.78 -27.68
C LEU A 291 22.36 12.94 -28.40
N LEU A 292 22.28 14.13 -27.84
CA LEU A 292 22.93 15.32 -28.36
C LEU A 292 24.45 15.16 -28.31
N PRO A 293 25.21 15.39 -29.40
CA PRO A 293 26.66 15.31 -29.36
C PRO A 293 27.32 16.25 -28.33
N ASN A 294 26.65 17.35 -27.98
CA ASN A 294 27.08 18.33 -26.99
C ASN A 294 26.37 18.18 -25.63
N TYR A 295 25.77 17.04 -25.32
CA TYR A 295 25.01 16.82 -24.07
C TYR A 295 25.81 17.22 -22.81
N ALA A 296 27.12 16.93 -22.78
CA ALA A 296 27.97 17.25 -21.63
C ALA A 296 28.08 18.76 -21.39
N GLN A 297 28.15 19.56 -22.46
CA GLN A 297 28.16 21.02 -22.36
C GLN A 297 26.81 21.53 -21.87
N ASN A 298 25.71 21.01 -22.41
CA ASN A 298 24.35 21.39 -22.02
C ASN A 298 24.06 21.03 -20.55
N TRP A 299 24.50 19.84 -20.11
CA TRP A 299 24.42 19.40 -18.73
C TRP A 299 25.21 20.32 -17.80
N ASN A 300 26.45 20.67 -18.12
CA ASN A 300 27.24 21.59 -17.30
C ASN A 300 26.61 22.99 -17.21
N ALA A 301 25.99 23.47 -18.28
CA ALA A 301 25.23 24.71 -18.26
C ALA A 301 24.02 24.63 -17.32
N LEU A 302 23.30 23.50 -17.33
CA LEU A 302 22.22 23.24 -16.38
C LEU A 302 22.71 23.20 -14.94
N VAL A 303 23.79 22.46 -14.66
CA VAL A 303 24.40 22.35 -13.32
C VAL A 303 24.69 23.74 -12.74
N ASN A 304 25.33 24.61 -13.52
CA ASN A 304 25.60 25.99 -13.10
C ASN A 304 24.31 26.76 -12.81
N THR A 305 23.27 26.56 -13.62
CA THR A 305 21.96 27.22 -13.47
C THR A 305 21.24 26.79 -12.19
N ILE A 306 21.27 25.50 -11.85
CA ILE A 306 20.51 24.95 -10.71
C ILE A 306 21.30 24.94 -9.40
N THR A 307 22.61 25.24 -9.44
CA THR A 307 23.48 25.27 -8.24
C THR A 307 22.87 26.04 -7.06
N PRO A 308 22.26 27.24 -7.24
CA PRO A 308 21.61 27.96 -6.13
C PRO A 308 20.39 27.24 -5.52
N TYR A 309 19.81 26.27 -6.23
CA TYR A 309 18.56 25.61 -5.88
C TYR A 309 18.71 24.10 -5.62
N LEU A 310 19.94 23.58 -5.50
CA LEU A 310 20.18 22.14 -5.35
C LEU A 310 19.45 21.51 -4.16
N SER A 311 19.24 22.26 -3.07
CA SER A 311 18.47 21.78 -1.91
C SER A 311 17.01 21.48 -2.23
N SER A 312 16.48 22.10 -3.30
CA SER A 312 15.11 21.92 -3.81
C SER A 312 15.03 20.84 -4.90
N VAL A 313 16.16 20.27 -5.34
CA VAL A 313 16.14 19.14 -6.28
C VAL A 313 15.95 17.85 -5.48
N GLY A 314 14.78 17.24 -5.61
CA GLY A 314 14.45 15.96 -5.00
C GLY A 314 14.89 14.77 -5.85
N ALA A 315 14.90 14.92 -7.17
CA ALA A 315 15.42 13.95 -8.14
C ALA A 315 15.58 14.59 -9.53
N PHE A 316 16.26 13.86 -10.42
CA PHE A 316 16.31 14.18 -11.85
C PHE A 316 15.46 13.18 -12.65
N TYR A 317 14.67 13.69 -13.60
CA TYR A 317 13.87 12.89 -14.53
C TYR A 317 14.52 12.94 -15.91
N VAL A 318 15.06 11.81 -16.37
CA VAL A 318 15.94 11.81 -17.55
C VAL A 318 15.18 12.17 -18.81
N ILE A 319 14.16 11.37 -19.12
CA ILE A 319 13.26 11.53 -20.24
C ILE A 319 12.02 10.68 -19.96
N ASP A 320 10.87 11.13 -20.48
CA ASP A 320 9.62 10.40 -20.38
C ASP A 320 9.62 9.17 -21.31
N GLU A 321 9.19 8.03 -20.80
CA GLU A 321 8.94 6.80 -21.55
C GLU A 321 10.06 6.42 -22.55
N PRO A 322 11.33 6.25 -22.11
CA PRO A 322 12.48 6.22 -23.01
C PRO A 322 12.38 5.19 -24.13
N TYR A 323 11.97 3.96 -23.82
CA TYR A 323 11.89 2.88 -24.81
C TYR A 323 10.71 3.02 -25.77
N TRP A 324 9.59 3.59 -25.31
CA TRP A 324 8.49 3.97 -26.19
C TRP A 324 8.92 5.07 -27.17
N ASN A 325 9.75 5.99 -26.69
CA ASN A 325 10.34 7.06 -27.48
C ASN A 325 11.63 6.64 -28.23
N ASN A 326 11.92 5.35 -28.40
CA ASN A 326 13.09 4.83 -29.15
C ASN A 326 14.47 5.28 -28.62
N VAL A 327 14.59 5.64 -27.35
CA VAL A 327 15.89 5.89 -26.71
C VAL A 327 16.61 4.55 -26.49
N SER A 328 17.86 4.44 -26.93
CA SER A 328 18.65 3.22 -26.71
C SER A 328 19.04 3.06 -25.24
N TYR A 329 19.23 1.82 -24.78
CA TYR A 329 19.76 1.54 -23.43
C TYR A 329 21.08 2.27 -23.18
N ASN A 330 21.98 2.32 -24.17
CA ASN A 330 23.30 2.94 -24.03
C ASN A 330 23.20 4.47 -23.88
N ASP A 331 22.29 5.11 -24.59
CA ASP A 331 22.07 6.56 -24.47
C ASP A 331 21.43 6.90 -23.12
N LEU A 332 20.40 6.15 -22.72
CA LEU A 332 19.78 6.31 -21.41
C LEU A 332 20.81 6.11 -20.29
N LYS A 333 21.64 5.05 -20.38
CA LYS A 333 22.72 4.79 -19.43
C LYS A 333 23.75 5.93 -19.41
N THR A 334 24.14 6.47 -20.56
CA THR A 334 25.09 7.59 -20.64
C THR A 334 24.56 8.81 -19.89
N CYS A 335 23.27 9.13 -20.04
CA CYS A 335 22.63 10.23 -19.31
C CYS A 335 22.61 9.98 -17.80
N VAL A 336 22.18 8.79 -17.39
CA VAL A 336 22.14 8.37 -15.97
C VAL A 336 23.53 8.45 -15.35
N ASP A 337 24.56 7.89 -15.99
CA ASP A 337 25.93 7.92 -15.51
C ASP A 337 26.47 9.37 -15.40
N THR A 338 26.12 10.23 -16.36
CA THR A 338 26.47 11.66 -16.33
C THR A 338 25.85 12.35 -15.11
N ILE A 339 24.57 12.12 -14.85
CA ILE A 339 23.89 12.68 -13.67
C ILE A 339 24.50 12.14 -12.38
N LYS A 340 24.69 10.82 -12.25
CA LYS A 340 25.22 10.19 -11.03
C LYS A 340 26.68 10.57 -10.76
N SER A 341 27.49 10.78 -11.79
CA SER A 341 28.86 11.28 -11.61
C SER A 341 28.90 12.72 -11.08
N THR A 342 27.89 13.54 -11.42
CA THR A 342 27.78 14.93 -10.98
C THR A 342 27.12 15.05 -9.60
N PHE A 343 26.03 14.29 -9.39
CA PHE A 343 25.18 14.33 -8.20
C PHE A 343 24.92 12.91 -7.66
N PRO A 344 25.92 12.26 -7.04
CA PRO A 344 25.80 10.86 -6.64
C PRO A 344 24.70 10.60 -5.61
N SER A 345 24.35 11.60 -4.79
CA SER A 345 23.34 11.52 -3.74
C SER A 345 21.93 11.90 -4.18
N ILE A 346 21.77 12.54 -5.35
CA ILE A 346 20.44 12.92 -5.85
C ILE A 346 19.89 11.72 -6.66
N PRO A 347 18.66 11.28 -6.39
CA PRO A 347 18.03 10.19 -7.13
C PRO A 347 17.82 10.51 -8.60
N VAL A 348 17.96 9.50 -9.46
CA VAL A 348 17.56 9.55 -10.88
C VAL A 348 16.30 8.72 -11.09
N MET A 349 15.30 9.30 -11.73
CA MET A 349 14.00 8.70 -12.02
C MET A 349 13.81 8.45 -13.52
N VAL A 350 13.20 7.31 -13.83
CA VAL A 350 12.70 6.95 -15.17
C VAL A 350 11.29 6.39 -15.03
N VAL A 351 10.36 6.84 -15.86
CA VAL A 351 9.03 6.24 -16.00
C VAL A 351 8.92 5.64 -17.39
N HIS A 352 8.35 4.45 -17.48
CA HIS A 352 8.18 3.71 -18.72
C HIS A 352 6.70 3.58 -19.10
N ALA A 353 6.36 3.83 -20.36
CA ALA A 353 5.05 3.48 -20.89
C ALA A 353 4.83 1.98 -20.99
N VAL A 354 3.60 1.55 -20.75
CA VAL A 354 3.07 0.31 -21.32
C VAL A 354 2.94 0.51 -22.85
N PRO A 355 3.54 -0.35 -23.70
CA PRO A 355 3.85 -1.77 -23.49
C PRO A 355 5.33 -2.09 -23.20
N SER A 356 6.19 -1.11 -22.88
CA SER A 356 7.62 -1.36 -22.64
C SER A 356 7.89 -2.20 -21.38
N ILE A 357 6.91 -2.32 -20.47
CA ILE A 357 6.99 -3.16 -19.27
C ILE A 357 6.90 -4.65 -19.66
N THR A 358 8.06 -5.29 -19.77
CA THR A 358 8.19 -6.71 -20.07
C THR A 358 9.22 -7.37 -19.13
N PRO A 359 9.23 -8.71 -18.99
CA PRO A 359 10.26 -9.41 -18.22
C PRO A 359 11.71 -9.19 -18.71
N TRP A 360 11.88 -8.62 -19.91
CA TRP A 360 13.18 -8.33 -20.53
C TRP A 360 13.57 -6.85 -20.43
N LEU A 361 12.74 -6.02 -19.77
CA LEU A 361 13.04 -4.62 -19.54
C LEU A 361 14.35 -4.49 -18.75
N VAL A 362 15.32 -3.79 -19.32
CA VAL A 362 16.59 -3.48 -18.63
C VAL A 362 16.57 -2.02 -18.22
N THR A 363 16.67 -1.75 -16.92
CA THR A 363 16.88 -0.39 -16.40
C THR A 363 18.36 -0.19 -16.09
N PRO A 364 19.00 0.92 -16.51
CA PRO A 364 20.38 1.19 -16.13
C PRO A 364 20.57 1.15 -14.60
N PRO A 365 21.64 0.53 -14.08
CA PRO A 365 21.80 0.29 -12.65
C PRO A 365 21.94 1.57 -11.81
N GLY A 366 22.30 2.69 -12.43
CA GLY A 366 22.37 4.00 -11.79
C GLY A 366 21.02 4.72 -11.63
N VAL A 367 19.94 4.19 -12.21
CA VAL A 367 18.58 4.70 -11.97
C VAL A 367 18.16 4.26 -10.57
N ASP A 368 17.75 5.22 -9.74
CA ASP A 368 17.33 4.97 -8.37
C ASP A 368 15.82 4.65 -8.29
N TRP A 369 15.02 5.37 -9.08
CA TRP A 369 13.56 5.32 -9.06
C TRP A 369 13.00 4.93 -10.42
N VAL A 370 12.15 3.91 -10.45
CA VAL A 370 11.56 3.41 -11.68
C VAL A 370 10.05 3.39 -11.52
N GLY A 371 9.34 4.03 -12.44
CA GLY A 371 7.89 4.01 -12.52
C GLY A 371 7.39 3.52 -13.85
N PHE A 372 6.08 3.43 -13.96
CA PHE A 372 5.38 3.19 -15.21
C PHE A 372 4.03 3.88 -15.18
N ASP A 373 3.56 4.31 -16.32
CA ASP A 373 2.23 4.86 -16.52
C ASP A 373 1.36 3.86 -17.31
N HIS A 374 0.11 3.73 -16.88
CA HIS A 374 -0.87 2.85 -17.50
C HIS A 374 -2.27 3.37 -17.25
N THR A 375 -3.07 3.49 -18.31
CA THR A 375 -4.44 4.01 -18.25
C THR A 375 -5.50 2.90 -18.23
N GLY A 376 -5.08 1.64 -18.06
CA GLY A 376 -5.99 0.49 -17.95
C GLY A 376 -6.46 0.20 -16.53
N PRO A 377 -7.24 -0.88 -16.34
CA PRO A 377 -7.79 -1.23 -15.03
C PRO A 377 -6.70 -1.61 -14.02
N MET A 378 -7.00 -1.46 -12.73
CA MET A 378 -6.07 -1.72 -11.63
C MET A 378 -5.46 -3.14 -11.65
N SER A 379 -6.21 -4.15 -12.13
CA SER A 379 -5.68 -5.51 -12.28
C SER A 379 -4.46 -5.57 -13.22
N GLN A 380 -4.44 -4.76 -14.27
CA GLN A 380 -3.28 -4.65 -15.17
C GLN A 380 -2.15 -3.85 -14.53
N VAL A 381 -2.47 -2.77 -13.79
CA VAL A 381 -1.48 -1.99 -13.02
C VAL A 381 -0.72 -2.91 -12.06
N VAL A 382 -1.44 -3.76 -11.30
CA VAL A 382 -0.84 -4.77 -10.41
C VAL A 382 0.06 -5.73 -11.19
N SER A 383 -0.39 -6.22 -12.36
CA SER A 383 0.41 -7.11 -13.21
C SER A 383 1.71 -6.46 -13.70
N TYR A 384 1.65 -5.20 -14.14
CA TYR A 384 2.83 -4.46 -14.58
C TYR A 384 3.77 -4.11 -13.42
N ALA A 385 3.23 -3.73 -12.25
CA ALA A 385 4.01 -3.54 -11.04
C ALA A 385 4.76 -4.82 -10.64
N ASN A 386 4.12 -6.00 -10.75
CA ASN A 386 4.75 -7.29 -10.48
C ASN A 386 5.86 -7.62 -11.48
N THR A 387 5.66 -7.30 -12.77
CA THR A 387 6.67 -7.49 -13.82
C THR A 387 7.86 -6.56 -13.59
N LEU A 388 7.61 -5.29 -13.34
CA LEU A 388 8.68 -4.33 -13.05
C LEU A 388 9.44 -4.75 -11.78
N ARG A 389 8.75 -5.19 -10.73
CA ARG A 389 9.38 -5.69 -9.49
C ARG A 389 10.40 -6.80 -9.75
N SER A 390 10.13 -7.70 -10.70
CA SER A 390 11.04 -8.82 -11.03
C SER A 390 12.27 -8.40 -11.84
N THR A 391 12.22 -7.25 -12.51
CA THR A 391 13.36 -6.71 -13.29
C THR A 391 14.21 -5.71 -12.51
N LEU A 392 13.68 -5.12 -11.42
CA LEU A 392 14.39 -4.10 -10.64
C LEU A 392 15.50 -4.68 -9.77
N ALA A 393 16.68 -4.06 -9.83
CA ALA A 393 17.78 -4.35 -8.91
C ALA A 393 17.43 -3.99 -7.45
N PRO A 394 18.08 -4.59 -6.44
CA PRO A 394 17.72 -4.40 -5.03
C PRO A 394 17.75 -2.94 -4.53
N ASN A 395 18.64 -2.12 -5.08
CA ASN A 395 18.76 -0.69 -4.75
C ASN A 395 17.66 0.16 -5.38
N GLN A 396 17.01 -0.32 -6.45
CA GLN A 396 16.00 0.43 -7.17
C GLN A 396 14.65 0.38 -6.45
N LYS A 397 13.97 1.52 -6.43
CA LYS A 397 12.64 1.69 -5.83
C LYS A 397 11.60 1.89 -6.90
N LEU A 398 10.41 1.37 -6.64
CA LEU A 398 9.26 1.46 -7.50
C LEU A 398 8.49 2.75 -7.21
N TRP A 399 7.94 3.35 -8.25
CA TRP A 399 6.98 4.44 -8.20
C TRP A 399 5.75 4.03 -8.97
N LEU A 400 4.58 4.44 -8.47
CA LEU A 400 3.36 4.36 -9.26
C LEU A 400 3.04 5.75 -9.80
N VAL A 401 2.39 5.77 -10.97
CA VAL A 401 1.95 7.00 -11.64
C VAL A 401 0.42 6.95 -11.73
N PRO A 402 -0.31 7.32 -10.65
CA PRO A 402 -1.76 7.30 -10.69
C PRO A 402 -2.27 8.26 -11.76
N GLN A 403 -3.33 7.88 -12.44
CA GLN A 403 -3.98 8.75 -13.40
C GLN A 403 -4.89 9.75 -12.68
N ALA A 404 -4.88 11.00 -13.13
CA ALA A 404 -5.64 12.13 -12.60
C ALA A 404 -6.48 12.83 -13.70
N ARG A 405 -6.90 12.05 -14.71
CA ARG A 405 -7.76 12.50 -15.82
C ARG A 405 -8.71 11.39 -16.26
N ARG A 406 -9.80 11.71 -16.96
CA ARG A 406 -10.73 10.71 -17.53
C ARG A 406 -10.18 10.12 -18.84
N VAL A 407 -9.56 8.94 -18.77
CA VAL A 407 -9.07 8.22 -19.95
C VAL A 407 -8.99 6.72 -19.69
N GLY A 408 -9.13 5.92 -20.74
CA GLY A 408 -8.96 4.47 -20.66
C GLY A 408 -10.03 3.82 -19.79
N ALA A 409 -9.61 3.12 -18.73
CA ALA A 409 -10.50 2.38 -17.84
C ALA A 409 -11.33 3.27 -16.90
N TYR A 410 -10.96 4.54 -16.73
CA TYR A 410 -11.59 5.46 -15.78
C TYR A 410 -12.19 6.63 -16.55
N THR A 411 -13.52 6.63 -16.73
CA THR A 411 -14.22 7.59 -17.61
C THR A 411 -15.00 8.64 -16.84
N THR A 412 -15.18 8.48 -15.52
CA THR A 412 -15.84 9.46 -14.65
C THR A 412 -14.89 10.00 -13.58
N ASP A 413 -15.18 11.18 -13.02
CA ASP A 413 -14.46 11.73 -11.86
C ASP A 413 -14.42 10.75 -10.69
N LYS A 414 -15.53 10.04 -10.45
CA LYS A 414 -15.61 9.03 -9.40
C LYS A 414 -14.62 7.88 -9.63
N ASP A 415 -14.53 7.39 -10.86
CA ASP A 415 -13.64 6.28 -11.21
C ASP A 415 -12.18 6.69 -11.03
N VAL A 416 -11.82 7.91 -11.44
CA VAL A 416 -10.45 8.45 -11.29
C VAL A 416 -10.10 8.66 -9.81
N ALA A 417 -11.02 9.21 -9.01
CA ALA A 417 -10.86 9.36 -7.57
C ALA A 417 -10.62 8.01 -6.87
N GLN A 418 -11.39 6.99 -7.25
CA GLN A 418 -11.24 5.64 -6.71
C GLN A 418 -9.93 5.01 -7.16
N ALA A 419 -9.54 5.16 -8.42
CA ALA A 419 -8.27 4.67 -8.95
C ALA A 419 -7.11 5.22 -8.10
N ASN A 420 -7.11 6.50 -7.77
CA ASN A 420 -6.11 7.12 -6.89
C ASN A 420 -6.02 6.43 -5.51
N TRP A 421 -7.15 6.09 -4.89
CA TRP A 421 -7.15 5.29 -3.66
C TRP A 421 -6.65 3.86 -3.87
N GLN A 422 -6.97 3.21 -4.99
CA GLN A 422 -6.44 1.88 -5.31
C GLN A 422 -4.92 1.91 -5.53
N TYR A 423 -4.39 2.94 -6.20
CA TYR A 423 -2.95 3.17 -6.34
C TYR A 423 -2.29 3.39 -4.99
N TYR A 424 -2.91 4.19 -4.13
CA TYR A 424 -2.45 4.38 -2.75
C TYR A 424 -2.40 3.06 -2.00
N ASP A 425 -3.47 2.28 -2.04
CA ASP A 425 -3.53 0.96 -1.39
C ASP A 425 -2.47 0.01 -1.92
N LEU A 426 -2.26 -0.05 -3.24
CA LEU A 426 -1.20 -0.84 -3.84
C LEU A 426 0.18 -0.41 -3.33
N ALA A 427 0.48 0.91 -3.34
CA ALA A 427 1.74 1.45 -2.84
C ALA A 427 2.00 1.10 -1.37
N ARG A 428 0.94 1.02 -0.57
CA ARG A 428 1.01 0.64 0.84
C ARG A 428 1.36 -0.84 1.05
N THR A 429 1.06 -1.71 0.09
CA THR A 429 1.30 -3.16 0.23
C THR A 429 2.74 -3.59 -0.06
N ASP A 430 3.52 -2.77 -0.77
CA ASP A 430 4.86 -3.15 -1.22
C ASP A 430 5.92 -2.16 -0.72
N PRO A 431 6.84 -2.58 0.17
CA PRO A 431 7.88 -1.72 0.71
C PRO A 431 8.89 -1.19 -0.31
N ARG A 432 8.88 -1.71 -1.55
CA ARG A 432 9.67 -1.17 -2.65
C ARG A 432 9.00 0.04 -3.31
N ILE A 433 7.69 0.25 -3.14
CA ILE A 433 6.97 1.40 -3.71
C ILE A 433 7.14 2.61 -2.82
N MET A 434 7.99 3.56 -3.21
CA MET A 434 8.33 4.68 -2.32
C MET A 434 7.57 5.97 -2.58
N GLY A 435 6.84 6.06 -3.70
CA GLY A 435 6.12 7.27 -4.07
C GLY A 435 5.01 7.06 -5.08
N LEU A 436 4.11 8.04 -5.10
CA LEU A 436 3.09 8.23 -6.14
C LEU A 436 3.34 9.56 -6.84
N LEU A 437 3.22 9.57 -8.16
CA LEU A 437 3.34 10.76 -8.99
C LEU A 437 2.11 10.88 -9.90
N ASN A 438 1.08 11.61 -9.49
CA ASN A 438 -0.19 11.70 -10.21
C ASN A 438 0.02 12.36 -11.59
N PHE A 439 -0.55 11.78 -12.64
CA PHE A 439 -0.40 12.23 -14.02
C PHE A 439 -1.74 12.60 -14.65
N GLY A 440 -1.78 13.72 -15.36
CA GLY A 440 -2.90 14.10 -16.22
C GLY A 440 -3.83 15.16 -15.64
N LEU A 441 -3.68 15.53 -14.36
CA LEU A 441 -4.34 16.71 -13.85
C LEU A 441 -3.85 17.93 -14.65
N TRP A 442 -4.76 18.85 -14.99
CA TRP A 442 -4.56 20.02 -15.86
C TRP A 442 -4.30 19.71 -17.36
N GLN A 443 -4.45 18.47 -17.82
CA GLN A 443 -4.39 18.15 -19.24
C GLN A 443 -5.78 18.06 -19.87
N GLY A 444 -6.14 19.09 -20.66
CA GLY A 444 -7.40 19.14 -21.40
C GLY A 444 -8.64 19.19 -20.50
N GLU A 445 -9.82 19.00 -21.10
CA GLU A 445 -11.09 18.93 -20.36
C GLU A 445 -11.14 17.67 -19.48
N GLU A 446 -10.49 16.59 -19.92
CA GLU A 446 -10.44 15.32 -19.21
C GLU A 446 -9.68 15.40 -17.89
N GLY A 447 -8.76 16.36 -17.75
CA GLY A 447 -7.93 16.60 -16.57
C GLY A 447 -8.24 17.90 -15.83
N ASP A 448 -9.29 18.65 -16.18
CA ASP A 448 -9.63 19.91 -15.51
C ASP A 448 -10.08 19.65 -14.06
N PRO A 449 -9.36 20.19 -13.04
CA PRO A 449 -9.71 20.04 -11.62
C PRO A 449 -11.16 20.46 -11.30
N ASN A 450 -11.73 21.42 -12.03
CA ASN A 450 -13.11 21.88 -11.81
C ASN A 450 -14.15 20.83 -12.22
N THR A 451 -13.77 19.92 -13.13
CA THR A 451 -14.63 18.83 -13.58
C THR A 451 -14.32 17.50 -12.87
N LEU A 452 -13.28 17.50 -12.01
CA LEU A 452 -12.82 16.34 -11.24
C LEU A 452 -12.80 16.58 -9.70
N PRO A 453 -13.87 17.13 -9.10
CA PRO A 453 -13.85 17.51 -7.68
C PRO A 453 -13.64 16.32 -6.72
N GLN A 454 -14.12 15.12 -7.05
CA GLN A 454 -13.90 13.93 -6.22
C GLN A 454 -12.45 13.46 -6.32
N THR A 455 -11.85 13.52 -7.51
CA THR A 455 -10.44 13.17 -7.73
C THR A 455 -9.55 14.08 -6.93
N VAL A 456 -9.73 15.40 -7.04
CA VAL A 456 -8.96 16.39 -6.28
C VAL A 456 -9.14 16.19 -4.76
N ALA A 457 -10.35 15.85 -4.30
CA ALA A 457 -10.60 15.56 -2.89
C ALA A 457 -9.86 14.29 -2.43
N ALA A 458 -9.86 13.22 -3.23
CA ALA A 458 -9.15 11.98 -2.95
C ALA A 458 -7.63 12.21 -2.89
N GLU A 459 -7.07 12.88 -3.89
CA GLU A 459 -5.63 13.18 -3.95
C GLU A 459 -5.17 14.05 -2.78
N ARG A 460 -5.98 15.06 -2.42
CA ARG A 460 -5.73 15.89 -1.23
C ARG A 460 -5.76 15.07 0.06
N ALA A 461 -6.70 14.13 0.18
CA ALA A 461 -6.78 13.27 1.35
C ALA A 461 -5.57 12.34 1.46
N ILE A 462 -5.20 11.67 0.36
CA ILE A 462 -4.00 10.81 0.26
C ILE A 462 -2.74 11.60 0.64
N GLY A 463 -2.56 12.77 0.03
CA GLY A 463 -1.42 13.64 0.30
C GLY A 463 -1.34 14.07 1.76
N ASN A 464 -2.44 14.54 2.35
CA ASN A 464 -2.48 14.91 3.76
C ASN A 464 -2.18 13.73 4.70
N GLU A 465 -2.60 12.52 4.36
CA GLU A 465 -2.27 11.32 5.14
C GLU A 465 -0.78 11.00 5.09
N LEU A 466 -0.17 11.11 3.90
CA LEU A 466 1.26 10.86 3.71
C LEU A 466 2.15 11.91 4.38
N LEU A 467 1.71 13.17 4.46
CA LEU A 467 2.52 14.28 4.97
C LEU A 467 2.34 14.61 6.45
N ARG A 468 1.34 14.03 7.14
CA ARG A 468 1.17 14.18 8.60
C ARG A 468 2.23 13.42 9.43
N ARG A 469 3.31 12.97 8.80
CA ARG A 469 4.31 12.08 9.37
C ARG A 469 5.55 12.82 9.85
#